data_AF-A0A6I1H5K4-F1
#
_entry.id   AF-A0A6I1H5K4-F1
#
_cell.length_a   1.000
_cell.length_b   1.000
_cell.length_c   1.000
_cell.angle_alpha   90.00
_cell.angle_beta   90.00
_cell.angle_gamma   90.00
#
_symmetry.space_group_name_H-M   'P 1'
#
loop_
_entity.id
_entity.type
_entity.pdbx_description
1 polymer ?
#
loop_
_entity_poly.entity_id
_entity_poly.type
_entity_poly.pdbx_seq_one_letter_code
_entity_poly.pdbx_strand_id
1 'polypeptide(L)'
;MQDATRHSLFTGTPDAALAHAGPWLVDVARSTPSVVEDLAVLEHEAPSVTWLFAVQDLGGLAQLLQLHLETRLPDGRAALLRFWDPRVLVKLAQILEPAQREAMFGHIHEWHLLLDGKRAIIGRRDADV
;
A
#
# COMPACT_ATOMS: atom_id res chain seq x y z
N MET A 1 -21.59 0.50 -2.35
CA MET A 1 -21.67 1.51 -1.26
C MET A 1 -20.29 1.60 -0.66
N GLN A 2 -19.55 2.68 -0.91
CA GLN A 2 -18.25 2.88 -0.26
C GLN A 2 -18.51 3.08 1.23
N ASP A 3 -17.84 2.28 2.04
CA ASP A 3 -17.81 2.43 3.48
C ASP A 3 -16.77 3.51 3.79
N ALA A 4 -17.14 4.55 4.54
CA ALA A 4 -16.24 5.69 4.78
C ALA A 4 -14.97 5.32 5.55
N THR A 5 -14.86 4.08 6.00
CA THR A 5 -13.74 3.50 6.75
C THR A 5 -12.82 2.63 5.90
N ARG A 6 -13.19 2.24 4.68
CA ARG A 6 -12.36 1.36 3.84
C ARG A 6 -12.59 1.55 2.34
N HIS A 7 -11.53 1.37 1.57
CA HIS A 7 -11.54 1.56 0.13
C HIS A 7 -10.72 0.46 -0.56
N SER A 8 -11.34 -0.32 -1.45
CA SER A 8 -10.59 -1.28 -2.26
C SER A 8 -9.81 -0.52 -3.33
N LEU A 9 -8.51 -0.81 -3.48
CA LEU A 9 -7.72 -0.19 -4.56
C LEU A 9 -8.17 -0.66 -5.93
N PHE A 10 -8.91 -1.76 -6.06
CA PHE A 10 -9.45 -2.18 -7.35
C PHE A 10 -10.74 -1.46 -7.76
N THR A 11 -11.28 -0.60 -6.90
CA THR A 11 -12.47 0.21 -7.23
C THR A 11 -12.20 1.06 -8.48
N GLY A 12 -13.02 0.87 -9.53
CA GLY A 12 -12.89 1.64 -10.78
C GLY A 12 -11.74 1.19 -11.69
N THR A 13 -11.08 0.08 -11.37
CA THR A 13 -10.02 -0.52 -12.20
C THR A 13 -10.53 -1.73 -13.00
N PRO A 14 -9.83 -2.21 -14.03
CA PRO A 14 -10.16 -3.46 -14.72
C PRO A 14 -10.27 -4.68 -13.78
N ASP A 15 -9.55 -4.66 -12.65
CA ASP A 15 -9.52 -5.72 -11.65
C ASP A 15 -10.62 -5.61 -10.59
N ALA A 16 -11.63 -4.74 -10.77
CA ALA A 16 -12.70 -4.52 -9.78
C ALA A 16 -13.43 -5.80 -9.34
N ALA A 17 -13.55 -6.81 -10.21
CA ALA A 17 -14.14 -8.11 -9.87
C ALA A 17 -13.33 -8.87 -8.79
N LEU A 18 -12.04 -8.57 -8.67
CA LEU A 18 -11.12 -9.17 -7.68
C LEU A 18 -11.08 -8.38 -6.37
N ALA A 19 -11.87 -7.30 -6.20
CA ALA A 19 -11.83 -6.46 -5.00
C ALA A 19 -12.03 -7.25 -3.69
N HIS A 20 -12.77 -8.36 -3.74
CA HIS A 20 -12.95 -9.25 -2.59
C HIS A 20 -11.64 -9.88 -2.08
N ALA A 21 -10.61 -10.02 -2.93
CA ALA A 21 -9.29 -10.53 -2.57
C ALA A 21 -8.32 -9.45 -2.07
N GLY A 22 -8.75 -8.19 -2.03
CA GLY A 22 -7.92 -7.04 -1.74
C GLY A 22 -7.05 -6.60 -2.92
N PRO A 23 -6.26 -5.53 -2.75
CA PRO A 23 -5.96 -4.87 -1.49
C PRO A 23 -7.04 -3.87 -1.07
N TRP A 24 -7.16 -3.68 0.25
CA TRP A 24 -8.05 -2.72 0.89
C TRP A 24 -7.23 -1.70 1.68
N LEU A 25 -7.51 -0.41 1.49
CA LEU A 25 -7.16 0.61 2.45
C LEU A 25 -8.21 0.63 3.56
N VAL A 26 -7.76 0.81 4.79
CA VAL A 26 -8.60 0.93 5.97
C VAL A 26 -8.18 2.20 6.71
N ASP A 27 -9.13 3.09 6.98
CA ASP A 27 -8.94 4.25 7.83
C ASP A 27 -9.00 3.80 9.30
N VAL A 28 -7.83 3.58 9.88
CA VAL A 28 -7.68 3.10 11.26
C VAL A 28 -8.21 4.10 12.28
N ALA A 29 -8.16 5.41 11.98
CA ALA A 29 -8.64 6.46 12.88
C ALA A 29 -10.17 6.47 12.99
N ARG A 30 -10.85 5.91 11.98
CA ARG A 30 -12.32 5.79 11.94
C ARG A 30 -12.80 4.35 12.19
N SER A 31 -11.88 3.42 12.41
CA SER A 31 -12.17 2.00 12.68
C SER A 31 -12.39 1.75 14.16
N THR A 32 -13.08 0.65 14.49
CA THR A 32 -13.21 0.23 15.90
C THR A 32 -11.87 -0.31 16.42
N PRO A 33 -11.60 -0.23 17.74
CA PRO A 33 -10.38 -0.79 18.32
C PRO A 33 -10.17 -2.27 18.00
N SER A 34 -11.25 -3.06 17.97
CA SER A 34 -11.19 -4.49 17.62
C SER A 34 -10.67 -4.73 16.20
N VAL A 35 -11.08 -3.90 15.22
CA VAL A 35 -10.59 -4.02 13.84
C VAL A 35 -9.09 -3.71 13.78
N VAL A 36 -8.63 -2.72 14.53
CA VAL A 36 -7.19 -2.37 14.56
C VAL A 36 -6.37 -3.49 15.23
N GLU A 37 -6.91 -4.11 16.28
CA GLU A 37 -6.30 -5.28 16.93
C GLU A 37 -6.24 -6.49 15.99
N ASP A 38 -7.33 -6.80 15.29
CA ASP A 38 -7.37 -7.87 14.29
C ASP A 38 -6.33 -7.64 13.17
N LEU A 39 -6.17 -6.40 12.70
CA LEU A 39 -5.13 -6.04 11.72
C LEU A 39 -3.71 -6.21 12.28
N ALA A 40 -3.49 -5.89 13.55
CA ALA A 40 -2.20 -6.07 14.21
C ALA A 40 -1.85 -7.56 14.39
N VAL A 41 -2.84 -8.41 14.72
CA VAL A 41 -2.68 -9.87 14.74
C VAL A 41 -2.36 -10.38 13.34
N LEU A 42 -3.16 -9.97 12.33
CA LEU A 42 -2.99 -10.39 10.94
C LEU A 42 -1.61 -10.03 10.37
N GLU A 43 -1.04 -8.87 10.74
CA GLU A 43 0.33 -8.48 10.35
C GLU A 43 1.38 -9.52 10.75
N HIS A 44 1.19 -10.20 11.89
CA HIS A 44 2.12 -11.19 12.39
C HIS A 44 1.88 -12.59 11.82
N GLU A 45 0.64 -12.89 11.40
CA GLU A 45 0.26 -14.19 10.85
C GLU A 45 0.57 -14.33 9.36
N ALA A 46 0.50 -13.23 8.60
CA ALA A 46 0.69 -13.25 7.16
C ALA A 46 1.31 -11.94 6.62
N PRO A 47 2.02 -12.00 5.48
CA PRO A 47 2.51 -10.81 4.77
C PRO A 47 1.37 -10.11 4.03
N SER A 48 0.37 -9.63 4.76
CA SER A 48 -0.88 -9.07 4.22
C SER A 48 -1.23 -7.67 4.75
N VAL A 49 -0.49 -7.15 5.74
CA VAL A 49 -0.75 -5.85 6.35
C VAL A 49 0.49 -4.96 6.21
N THR A 50 0.24 -3.72 5.82
CA THR A 50 1.21 -2.61 5.87
C THR A 50 0.49 -1.37 6.36
N TRP A 51 1.19 -0.49 7.06
CA TRP A 51 0.62 0.73 7.65
C TRP A 51 1.17 1.95 6.94
N LEU A 52 0.28 2.85 6.53
CA LEU A 52 0.64 4.08 5.84
C LEU A 52 0.34 5.29 6.71
N PHE A 53 1.28 6.20 6.78
CA PHE A 53 1.14 7.52 7.39
C PHE A 53 1.20 8.55 6.28
N ALA A 54 0.08 9.23 6.02
CA ALA A 54 -0.10 10.11 4.88
C ALA A 54 -1.05 11.25 5.26
N VAL A 55 -0.94 12.41 4.59
CA VAL A 55 -1.81 13.58 4.83
C VAL A 55 -3.12 13.53 4.05
N GLN A 56 -3.18 12.69 3.03
CA GLN A 56 -4.33 12.52 2.16
C GLN A 56 -5.43 11.77 2.92
N ASP A 57 -6.68 12.12 2.61
CA ASP A 57 -7.79 11.29 3.03
C ASP A 57 -7.76 9.92 2.31
N LEU A 58 -8.62 9.01 2.77
CA LEU A 58 -8.69 7.65 2.24
C LEU A 58 -8.90 7.59 0.72
N GLY A 59 -9.69 8.51 0.15
CA GLY A 59 -9.96 8.55 -1.28
C GLY A 59 -8.81 9.13 -2.10
N GLY A 60 -8.14 10.16 -1.59
CA GLY A 60 -6.94 10.73 -2.19
C GLY A 60 -5.78 9.72 -2.17
N LEU A 61 -5.56 9.04 -1.05
CA LEU A 61 -4.55 7.99 -0.94
C LEU A 61 -4.86 6.81 -1.87
N ALA A 62 -6.13 6.40 -1.97
CA ALA A 62 -6.54 5.36 -2.91
C ALA A 62 -6.18 5.71 -4.35
N GLN A 63 -6.52 6.93 -4.79
CA GLN A 63 -6.20 7.40 -6.15
C GLN A 63 -4.70 7.42 -6.42
N LEU A 64 -3.89 7.91 -5.47
CA LEU A 64 -2.44 7.92 -5.60
C LEU A 64 -1.86 6.50 -5.75
N LEU A 65 -2.32 5.56 -4.92
CA LEU A 65 -1.86 4.17 -4.97
C LEU A 65 -2.36 3.42 -6.21
N GLN A 66 -3.54 3.77 -6.72
CA GLN A 66 -4.09 3.20 -7.95
C GLN A 66 -3.21 3.47 -9.18
N LEU A 67 -2.50 4.60 -9.22
CA LEU A 67 -1.56 4.91 -10.30
C LEU A 67 -0.42 3.89 -10.43
N HIS A 68 -0.16 3.13 -9.37
CA HIS A 68 0.94 2.16 -9.30
C HIS A 68 0.47 0.70 -9.37
N LEU A 69 -0.82 0.44 -9.60
CA LEU A 69 -1.34 -0.93 -9.70
C LEU A 69 -0.92 -1.62 -10.99
N GLU A 70 -0.98 -0.92 -12.13
CA GLU A 70 -0.61 -1.48 -13.43
C GLU A 70 0.85 -1.13 -13.75
N THR A 71 1.62 -2.15 -14.12
CA THR A 71 2.96 -1.99 -14.71
C THR A 71 3.03 -2.70 -16.05
N ARG A 72 3.99 -2.30 -16.89
CA ARG A 72 4.23 -2.94 -18.20
C ARG A 72 5.51 -3.75 -18.15
N LEU A 73 5.42 -5.00 -18.57
CA LEU A 73 6.56 -5.88 -18.75
C LEU A 73 7.34 -5.50 -20.03
N PRO A 74 8.60 -5.94 -20.17
CA PRO A 74 9.40 -5.65 -21.38
C PRO A 74 8.78 -6.15 -22.69
N ASP A 75 7.91 -7.15 -22.63
CA ASP A 75 7.16 -7.69 -23.76
C ASP A 75 5.85 -6.91 -24.06
N GLY A 76 5.57 -5.83 -23.32
CA GLY A 76 4.41 -4.98 -23.48
C GLY A 76 3.15 -5.43 -22.73
N ARG A 77 3.15 -6.63 -22.11
CA ARG A 77 2.01 -7.11 -21.31
C ARG A 77 1.83 -6.27 -20.05
N ALA A 78 0.56 -6.05 -19.68
CA ALA A 78 0.20 -5.47 -18.39
C ALA A 78 0.37 -6.52 -17.28
N ALA A 79 0.83 -6.06 -16.12
CA ALA A 79 0.93 -6.85 -14.90
C ALA A 79 0.46 -6.03 -13.70
N LEU A 80 -0.15 -6.70 -12.74
CA LEU A 80 -0.56 -6.12 -11.47
C LEU A 80 0.65 -6.08 -10.51
N LEU A 81 1.09 -4.88 -10.14
CA LEU A 81 2.15 -4.68 -9.16
C LEU A 81 1.57 -4.76 -7.74
N ARG A 82 1.88 -5.87 -7.06
CA ARG A 82 1.40 -6.16 -5.70
C ARG A 82 2.20 -5.43 -4.62
N PHE A 83 2.29 -4.10 -4.70
CA PHE A 83 3.08 -3.30 -3.75
C PHE A 83 2.59 -3.36 -2.29
N TRP A 84 1.39 -3.89 -2.03
CA TRP A 84 0.89 -4.14 -0.67
C TRP A 84 1.45 -5.41 -0.02
N ASP A 85 2.10 -6.29 -0.80
CA ASP A 85 2.79 -7.46 -0.26
C ASP A 85 4.16 -7.02 0.30
N PRO A 86 4.44 -7.17 1.62
CA PRO A 86 5.71 -6.78 2.22
C PRO A 86 6.95 -7.33 1.49
N ARG A 87 6.86 -8.55 0.94
CA ARG A 87 7.98 -9.20 0.23
C ARG A 87 8.28 -8.54 -1.11
N VAL A 88 7.26 -7.96 -1.75
CA VAL A 88 7.38 -7.18 -2.99
C VAL A 88 7.82 -5.77 -2.66
N LEU A 89 7.17 -5.12 -1.67
CA LEU A 89 7.40 -3.71 -1.34
C LEU A 89 8.85 -3.42 -0.92
N VAL A 90 9.44 -4.26 -0.07
CA VAL A 90 10.85 -4.10 0.35
C VAL A 90 11.78 -4.16 -0.86
N LYS A 91 11.61 -5.16 -1.73
CA LYS A 91 12.43 -5.31 -2.93
C LYS A 91 12.23 -4.15 -3.89
N LEU A 92 10.98 -3.73 -4.08
CA LEU A 92 10.63 -2.62 -4.95
C LEU A 92 11.33 -1.34 -4.49
N ALA A 93 11.27 -1.00 -3.19
CA ALA A 93 11.97 0.16 -2.67
C ALA A 93 13.48 0.12 -2.96
N GLN A 94 14.11 -1.05 -2.94
CA GLN A 94 15.55 -1.19 -3.19
C GLN A 94 15.96 -1.02 -4.66
N ILE A 95 15.05 -1.29 -5.61
CA ILE A 95 15.36 -1.28 -7.05
C ILE A 95 14.82 -0.06 -7.80
N LEU A 96 13.90 0.69 -7.19
CA LEU A 96 13.35 1.89 -7.81
C LEU A 96 14.41 2.99 -7.91
N GLU A 97 14.52 3.57 -9.10
CA GLU A 97 15.33 4.77 -9.34
C GLU A 97 14.78 5.97 -8.56
N PRO A 98 15.59 7.00 -8.25
CA PRO A 98 15.16 8.13 -7.42
C PRO A 98 13.83 8.79 -7.88
N ALA A 99 13.65 8.99 -9.18
CA ALA A 99 12.41 9.57 -9.72
C ALA A 99 11.20 8.64 -9.54
N GLN A 100 11.38 7.32 -9.64
CA GLN A 100 10.32 6.35 -9.41
C GLN A 100 9.98 6.23 -7.93
N ARG A 101 11.00 6.31 -7.05
CA ARG A 101 10.80 6.37 -5.60
C ARG A 101 10.00 7.59 -5.20
N GLU A 102 10.31 8.77 -5.76
CA GLU A 102 9.55 9.99 -5.50
C GLU A 102 8.10 9.84 -5.98
N ALA A 103 7.88 9.31 -7.19
CA ALA A 103 6.53 9.09 -7.72
C ALA A 103 5.69 8.12 -6.88
N MET A 104 6.31 7.10 -6.28
CA MET A 104 5.63 6.09 -5.49
C MET A 104 5.45 6.48 -4.02
N PHE A 105 6.47 7.08 -3.41
CA PHE A 105 6.53 7.30 -1.97
C PHE A 105 6.49 8.78 -1.55
N GLY A 106 6.67 9.74 -2.48
CA GLY A 106 6.84 11.16 -2.14
C GLY A 106 5.65 11.79 -1.39
N HIS A 107 4.47 11.20 -1.51
CA HIS A 107 3.24 11.60 -0.84
C HIS A 107 2.92 10.80 0.45
N ILE A 108 3.77 9.85 0.83
CA ILE A 108 3.63 8.98 2.00
C ILE A 108 4.77 9.31 2.96
N HIS A 109 4.44 9.75 4.18
CA HIS A 109 5.45 10.10 5.18
C HIS A 109 6.23 8.87 5.63
N GLU A 110 5.49 7.84 6.02
CA GLU A 110 6.04 6.56 6.45
C GLU A 110 5.13 5.42 5.99
N TRP A 111 5.75 4.32 5.59
CA TRP A 111 5.13 3.08 5.20
C TRP A 111 5.80 1.96 5.98
N HIS A 112 5.09 1.47 6.98
CA HIS A 112 5.57 0.44 7.89
C HIS A 112 5.07 -0.92 7.44
N LEU A 113 5.92 -1.92 7.58
CA LEU A 113 5.60 -3.30 7.22
C LEU A 113 6.41 -4.27 8.07
N LEU A 114 5.91 -5.50 8.17
CA LEU A 114 6.62 -6.60 8.81
C LEU A 114 7.06 -7.59 7.74
N LEU A 115 8.34 -7.93 7.72
CA LEU A 115 8.91 -8.95 6.84
C LEU A 115 9.80 -9.87 7.67
N ASP A 116 9.49 -11.16 7.69
CA ASP A 116 10.22 -12.18 8.46
C ASP A 116 10.42 -11.79 9.94
N GLY A 117 9.36 -11.23 10.55
CA GLY A 117 9.37 -10.75 11.94
C GLY A 117 10.17 -9.46 12.17
N LYS A 118 10.71 -8.84 11.11
CA LYS A 118 11.48 -7.59 11.19
C LYS A 118 10.65 -6.42 10.69
N ARG A 119 10.58 -5.37 11.51
CA ARG A 119 9.98 -4.10 11.12
C ARG A 119 10.85 -3.44 10.06
N ALA A 120 10.25 -3.07 8.93
CA ALA A 120 10.84 -2.18 7.95
C ALA A 120 9.96 -0.92 7.82
N ILE A 121 10.62 0.21 7.55
CA ILE A 121 9.97 1.50 7.35
C ILE A 121 10.54 2.07 6.05
N ILE A 122 9.65 2.35 5.10
CA ILE A 122 9.95 3.13 3.89
C ILE A 122 9.34 4.50 4.12
N GLY A 123 10.09 5.57 3.97
CA GLY A 123 9.55 6.90 4.15
C GLY A 123 10.45 7.93 3.50
N ARG A 124 10.06 9.20 3.61
CA ARG A 124 10.97 10.32 3.31
C ARG A 124 12.05 10.38 4.40
N ARG A 125 13.08 9.56 4.30
CA ARG A 125 14.39 9.83 4.92
C ARG A 125 15.36 9.95 3.77
N ASP A 126 15.64 11.21 3.41
CA ASP A 126 16.80 11.76 2.69
C ASP A 126 16.49 13.19 2.15
N ALA A 127 15.70 13.98 2.88
CA ALA A 127 15.55 15.41 2.65
C ALA A 127 15.67 16.09 4.01
N ASP A 128 16.92 16.27 4.46
CA ASP A 128 17.41 17.17 5.52
C ASP A 128 18.61 16.53 6.27
N VAL A 129 19.77 16.58 5.61
CA VAL A 129 21.09 16.85 6.24
C VAL A 129 21.81 17.83 5.33
#